data_AF-A0AAE4YXM0-F1
#
_entry.id   AF-A0AAE4YXM0-F1
#
_cell.length_a   1.000
_cell.length_b   1.000
_cell.length_c   1.000
_cell.angle_alpha   90.00
_cell.angle_beta   90.00
_cell.angle_gamma   90.00
#
_symmetry.space_group_name_H-M   'P 1'
#
loop_
_entity.id
_entity.type
_entity.pdbx_description
1 polymer ?
#
loop_
_entity_poly.entity_id
_entity_poly.type
_entity_poly.pdbx_seq_one_letter_code
_entity_poly.pdbx_strand_id
1 'polypeptide(L)'
;MSPAEPSPEQSRPLSILLIGTGDTKSDELQFMAGIIRDAGAEPVMVDVSILSDPPYTPDYSRHDIAKSAGTSIEAIINSGDENSAMALMSTGAAALVGTLHATGKADGIIVLGGSMGTDLALDVAAALPLGVPKFVVSTIAYSHLVPPERIAPDLMMILWAGGLYGLNDICRAVLSQACGAVVGAARSSRKPKADRPLIGMTSLGSTCLKYMKHLKPELEKRGYEVAVFHSTGMGGRAFEAIAAQKGFAAVFDFCMQEVVNHQNGTVVTSGPDRMENAGRSGIPQIVAPGAVDMVDLPAWQPLPAALADRPYHAHNRLIGSVTTSPEGRRATAALIGEKLGGAQAPVALILPLEGIQEWDQPGEPLHDPVGLSAFIDAMRLALPPSVALHEVDGHINSPQFSTKALAVFDAWVAQGIIPEGRP
;
A
#
# COMPACT_ATOMS: atom_id res chain seq x y z
N MET A 1 33.05 -28.98 2.63
CA MET A 1 32.95 -28.28 1.34
C MET A 1 32.86 -26.80 1.64
N SER A 2 33.88 -26.03 1.25
CA SER A 2 33.87 -24.57 1.35
C SER A 2 32.71 -24.01 0.52
N PRO A 3 31.95 -22.99 0.98
CA PRO A 3 31.02 -22.30 0.10
C PRO A 3 31.84 -21.65 -1.03
N ALA A 4 31.45 -21.91 -2.26
CA ALA A 4 32.05 -21.31 -3.43
C ALA A 4 31.95 -19.78 -3.32
N GLU A 5 33.09 -19.10 -3.41
CA GLU A 5 33.12 -17.65 -3.60
C GLU A 5 32.40 -17.31 -4.91
N PRO A 6 31.49 -16.31 -4.92
CA PRO A 6 30.89 -15.87 -6.17
C PRO A 6 31.99 -15.26 -7.06
N SER A 7 32.02 -15.68 -8.32
CA SER A 7 32.91 -15.15 -9.36
C SER A 7 32.74 -13.64 -9.50
N PRO A 8 33.82 -12.87 -9.74
CA PRO A 8 33.74 -11.42 -9.92
C PRO A 8 33.20 -11.09 -11.32
N GLU A 9 31.88 -11.16 -11.50
CA GLU A 9 31.26 -10.20 -12.43
C GLU A 9 31.62 -8.82 -11.89
N GLN A 10 32.24 -7.98 -12.71
CA GLN A 10 32.44 -6.57 -12.35
C GLN A 10 31.06 -5.95 -12.15
N SER A 11 30.57 -5.95 -10.91
CA SER A 11 29.26 -5.44 -10.56
C SER A 11 29.24 -3.96 -10.91
N ARG A 12 28.40 -3.57 -11.88
CA ARG A 12 28.16 -2.17 -12.18
C ARG A 12 27.85 -1.42 -10.88
N PRO A 13 28.30 -0.17 -10.71
CA PRO A 13 27.93 0.60 -9.52
C PRO A 13 26.40 0.68 -9.43
N LEU A 14 25.88 0.69 -8.20
CA LEU A 14 24.45 0.88 -7.95
C LEU A 14 24.03 2.23 -8.52
N SER A 15 22.98 2.26 -9.34
CA SER A 15 22.48 3.48 -9.96
C SER A 15 21.31 4.04 -9.14
N ILE A 16 21.49 5.22 -8.55
CA ILE A 16 20.46 5.91 -7.76
C ILE A 16 19.94 7.09 -8.56
N LEU A 17 18.66 7.06 -8.93
CA LEU A 17 18.04 8.21 -9.61
C LEU A 17 17.85 9.33 -8.59
N LEU A 18 18.54 10.45 -8.80
CA LEU A 18 18.40 11.67 -8.02
C LEU A 18 17.49 12.63 -8.79
N ILE A 19 16.26 12.76 -8.30
CA ILE A 19 15.17 13.46 -8.98
C ILE A 19 14.89 14.79 -8.26
N GLY A 20 14.85 15.89 -9.00
CA GLY A 20 14.48 17.19 -8.45
C GLY A 20 14.46 18.30 -9.49
N THR A 21 14.08 19.50 -9.04
CA THR A 21 14.01 20.69 -9.89
C THR A 21 15.36 21.40 -9.92
N GLY A 22 16.19 21.08 -10.92
CA GLY A 22 17.55 21.59 -11.02
C GLY A 22 17.66 23.08 -11.30
N ASP A 23 16.64 23.71 -11.89
CA ASP A 23 16.55 25.17 -12.08
C ASP A 23 16.55 25.96 -10.76
N THR A 24 16.07 25.35 -9.67
CA THR A 24 15.86 26.02 -8.38
C THR A 24 16.69 25.42 -7.26
N LYS A 25 17.04 24.13 -7.34
CA LYS A 25 17.73 23.37 -6.28
C LYS A 25 19.03 22.70 -6.75
N SER A 26 19.74 23.36 -7.67
CA SER A 26 20.97 22.83 -8.27
C SER A 26 22.08 22.56 -7.26
N ASP A 27 22.28 23.45 -6.29
CA ASP A 27 23.31 23.29 -5.25
C ASP A 27 23.02 22.05 -4.40
N GLU A 28 21.77 21.87 -3.97
CA GLU A 28 21.35 20.73 -3.18
C GLU A 28 21.47 19.42 -3.93
N LEU A 29 21.02 19.37 -5.18
CA LEU A 29 21.10 18.17 -6.01
C LEU A 29 22.57 17.80 -6.30
N GLN A 30 23.44 18.78 -6.59
CA GLN A 30 24.87 18.49 -6.78
C GLN A 30 25.56 18.02 -5.49
N PHE A 31 25.17 18.57 -4.33
CA PHE A 31 25.65 18.07 -3.04
C PHE A 31 25.22 16.63 -2.80
N MET A 32 23.94 16.30 -3.02
CA MET A 32 23.41 14.93 -2.89
C MET A 32 24.12 13.97 -3.83
N ALA A 33 24.34 14.36 -5.09
CA ALA A 33 25.10 13.57 -6.05
C ALA A 33 26.53 13.28 -5.56
N GLY A 34 27.18 14.26 -4.93
CA GLY A 34 28.46 14.07 -4.25
C GLY A 34 28.42 12.99 -3.18
N ILE A 35 27.44 13.06 -2.27
CA ILE A 35 27.28 12.07 -1.20
C ILE A 35 27.01 10.65 -1.75
N ILE A 36 26.19 10.53 -2.80
CA ILE A 36 25.91 9.25 -3.45
C ILE A 36 27.18 8.66 -4.06
N ARG A 37 28.00 9.47 -4.74
CA ARG A 37 29.31 9.06 -5.29
C ARG A 37 30.26 8.61 -4.19
N ASP A 38 30.39 9.40 -3.13
CA ASP A 38 31.28 9.09 -2.00
C ASP A 38 30.85 7.79 -1.28
N ALA A 39 29.55 7.45 -1.33
CA ALA A 39 29.01 6.20 -0.81
C ALA A 39 29.23 4.99 -1.75
N GLY A 40 29.86 5.18 -2.92
CA GLY A 40 30.20 4.13 -3.89
C GLY A 40 29.05 3.73 -4.82
N ALA A 41 28.11 4.64 -5.07
CA ALA A 41 27.01 4.49 -6.02
C ALA A 41 27.08 5.57 -7.11
N GLU A 42 26.44 5.32 -8.25
CA GLU A 42 26.32 6.27 -9.36
C GLU A 42 25.04 7.11 -9.20
N PRO A 43 25.12 8.44 -8.99
CA PRO A 43 23.96 9.29 -9.07
C PRO A 43 23.56 9.51 -10.52
N VAL A 44 22.32 9.20 -10.86
CA VAL A 44 21.74 9.49 -12.17
C VAL A 44 20.83 10.71 -12.02
N MET A 45 21.23 11.84 -12.59
CA MET A 45 20.56 13.12 -12.44
C MET A 45 19.32 13.18 -13.34
N VAL A 46 18.14 13.30 -12.72
CA VAL A 46 16.85 13.40 -13.43
C VAL A 46 16.23 14.75 -13.11
N ASP A 47 16.18 15.62 -14.12
CA ASP A 47 15.66 16.98 -13.96
C ASP A 47 14.16 17.05 -14.27
N VAL A 48 13.38 17.50 -13.29
CA VAL A 48 11.93 17.69 -13.41
C VAL A 48 11.53 19.17 -13.38
N SER A 49 12.45 20.07 -13.74
CA SER A 49 12.19 21.50 -13.85
C SER A 49 11.21 21.86 -14.98
N ILE A 50 10.42 22.92 -14.76
CA ILE A 50 9.40 23.37 -15.72
C ILE A 50 9.83 24.64 -16.46
N LEU A 51 10.58 25.55 -15.85
CA LEU A 51 10.78 26.88 -16.42
C LEU A 51 12.08 26.98 -17.20
N SER A 52 13.19 26.59 -16.60
CA SER A 52 14.52 26.68 -17.21
C SER A 52 15.32 25.40 -17.04
N ASP A 53 16.40 25.29 -17.80
CA ASP A 53 17.35 24.20 -17.62
C ASP A 53 18.21 24.45 -16.37
N PRO A 54 18.68 23.38 -15.69
CA PRO A 54 19.66 23.49 -14.62
C PRO A 54 21.01 24.05 -15.12
N PRO A 55 21.87 24.57 -14.22
CA PRO A 55 23.23 25.00 -14.54
C PRO A 55 24.22 23.83 -14.78
N TYR A 56 23.71 22.60 -14.92
CA TYR A 56 24.47 21.38 -15.19
C TYR A 56 23.72 20.54 -16.23
N THR A 57 24.38 19.55 -16.85
CA THR A 57 23.72 18.64 -17.80
C THR A 57 23.18 17.42 -17.04
N PRO A 58 21.84 17.24 -16.93
CA PRO A 58 21.27 16.05 -16.33
C PRO A 58 21.39 14.84 -17.26
N ASP A 59 21.40 13.63 -16.71
CA ASP A 59 21.35 12.39 -17.49
C ASP A 59 20.01 12.21 -18.19
N TYR A 60 18.93 12.67 -17.55
CA TYR A 60 17.58 12.76 -18.11
C TYR A 60 17.04 14.17 -17.89
N SER A 61 16.75 14.84 -18.98
CA SER A 61 16.28 16.23 -18.98
C SER A 61 14.76 16.31 -18.82
N ARG A 62 14.26 17.51 -18.48
CA ARG A 62 12.84 17.86 -18.55
C ARG A 62 12.16 17.53 -19.89
N HIS A 63 12.90 17.51 -21.00
CA HIS A 63 12.37 17.10 -22.31
C HIS A 63 12.14 15.59 -22.39
N ASP A 64 13.02 14.78 -21.79
CA ASP A 64 12.85 13.33 -21.71
C ASP A 64 11.63 12.97 -20.84
N ILE A 65 11.42 13.72 -19.77
CA ILE A 65 10.23 13.62 -18.90
C ILE A 65 8.96 13.95 -19.70
N ALA A 66 8.93 15.11 -20.36
CA ALA A 66 7.77 15.51 -21.17
C ALA A 66 7.45 14.49 -22.27
N LYS A 67 8.48 13.97 -22.94
CA LYS A 67 8.34 12.91 -23.95
C LYS A 67 7.77 11.62 -23.36
N SER A 68 8.19 11.25 -22.15
CA SER A 68 7.68 10.07 -21.44
C SER A 68 6.21 10.23 -21.02
N ALA A 69 5.74 11.47 -20.85
CA ALA A 69 4.33 11.81 -20.68
C ALA A 69 3.55 11.89 -22.01
N GLY A 70 4.18 11.62 -23.16
CA GLY A 70 3.55 11.72 -24.48
C GLY A 70 3.30 13.17 -24.94
N THR A 71 4.01 14.15 -24.39
CA THR A 71 3.86 15.57 -24.69
C THR A 71 5.22 16.26 -24.92
N SER A 72 5.23 17.59 -25.02
CA SER A 72 6.45 18.41 -25.09
C SER A 72 6.55 19.35 -23.89
N ILE A 73 7.76 19.82 -23.61
CA ILE A 73 7.97 20.72 -22.47
C ILE A 73 7.28 22.07 -22.68
N GLU A 74 7.17 22.52 -23.93
CA GLU A 74 6.46 23.75 -24.30
C GLU A 74 4.96 23.59 -24.02
N ALA A 75 4.38 22.43 -24.30
CA ALA A 75 2.98 22.16 -23.97
C ALA A 75 2.75 22.14 -22.45
N ILE A 76 3.69 21.61 -21.67
CA ILE A 76 3.64 21.63 -20.20
C ILE A 76 3.75 23.06 -19.66
N ILE A 77 4.67 23.88 -20.18
CA ILE A 77 4.77 25.30 -19.80
C ILE A 77 3.46 26.03 -20.09
N ASN A 78 2.81 25.70 -21.20
CA ASN A 78 1.57 26.33 -21.65
C ASN A 78 0.30 25.70 -21.03
N SER A 79 0.41 24.80 -20.05
CA SER A 79 -0.75 24.13 -19.43
C SER A 79 -1.59 25.05 -18.53
N GLY A 80 -1.14 26.29 -18.29
CA GLY A 80 -1.90 27.35 -17.63
C GLY A 80 -1.45 27.65 -16.21
N ASP A 81 -1.22 26.63 -15.39
CA ASP A 81 -0.85 26.78 -13.98
C ASP A 81 0.17 25.71 -13.51
N GLU A 82 0.79 25.96 -12.36
CA GLU A 82 1.83 25.11 -11.76
C GLU A 82 1.34 23.71 -11.38
N ASN A 83 0.07 23.56 -10.97
CA ASN A 83 -0.49 22.26 -10.59
C ASN A 83 -0.63 21.38 -11.84
N SER A 84 -1.25 21.91 -12.89
CA SER A 84 -1.41 21.21 -14.17
C SER A 84 -0.06 20.82 -14.77
N ALA A 85 0.92 21.73 -14.73
CA ALA A 85 2.25 21.47 -15.27
C ALA A 85 2.99 20.39 -14.49
N MET A 86 2.97 20.45 -13.15
CA MET A 86 3.60 19.45 -12.28
C MET A 86 2.93 18.08 -12.39
N ALA A 87 1.61 18.01 -12.60
CA ALA A 87 0.92 16.73 -12.82
C ALA A 87 1.37 16.02 -14.11
N LEU A 88 1.60 16.78 -15.19
CA LEU A 88 2.16 16.24 -16.43
C LEU A 88 3.61 15.81 -16.26
N MET A 89 4.43 16.61 -15.55
CA MET A 89 5.80 16.22 -15.21
C MET A 89 5.83 14.96 -14.34
N SER A 90 4.89 14.83 -13.40
CA SER A 90 4.76 13.66 -12.54
C SER A 90 4.47 12.40 -13.34
N THR A 91 3.51 12.47 -14.27
CA THR A 91 3.18 11.38 -15.19
C THR A 91 4.40 10.95 -16.00
N GLY A 92 5.14 11.91 -16.55
CA GLY A 92 6.35 11.65 -17.33
C GLY A 92 7.49 11.04 -16.50
N ALA A 93 7.70 11.57 -15.29
CA ALA A 93 8.73 11.10 -14.38
C ALA A 93 8.46 9.67 -13.92
N ALA A 94 7.21 9.37 -13.54
CA ALA A 94 6.78 8.03 -13.17
C ALA A 94 6.99 7.02 -14.32
N ALA A 95 6.61 7.38 -15.55
CA ALA A 95 6.79 6.54 -16.73
C ALA A 95 8.27 6.29 -17.05
N LEU A 96 9.10 7.34 -17.00
CA LEU A 96 10.54 7.24 -17.23
C LEU A 96 11.20 6.35 -16.18
N VAL A 97 10.96 6.63 -14.89
CA VAL A 97 11.54 5.88 -13.76
C VAL A 97 11.14 4.40 -13.81
N GLY A 98 9.87 4.10 -14.10
CA GLY A 98 9.40 2.73 -14.29
C GLY A 98 10.16 2.01 -15.41
N THR A 99 10.39 2.70 -16.54
CA THR A 99 11.16 2.17 -17.67
C THR A 99 12.63 1.93 -17.31
N LEU A 100 13.25 2.87 -16.60
CA LEU A 100 14.66 2.74 -16.18
C LEU A 100 14.84 1.58 -15.20
N HIS A 101 13.94 1.40 -14.25
CA HIS A 101 13.97 0.26 -13.35
C HIS A 101 13.75 -1.06 -14.10
N ALA A 102 12.74 -1.14 -14.98
CA ALA A 102 12.44 -2.34 -15.76
C ALA A 102 13.62 -2.77 -16.67
N THR A 103 14.43 -1.81 -17.12
CA THR A 103 15.63 -2.05 -17.95
C THR A 103 16.92 -2.20 -17.13
N GLY A 104 16.83 -2.27 -15.80
CA GLY A 104 17.97 -2.49 -14.91
C GLY A 104 18.92 -1.29 -14.80
N LYS A 105 18.44 -0.07 -15.09
CA LYS A 105 19.20 1.19 -15.01
C LYS A 105 18.94 2.00 -13.74
N ALA A 106 18.10 1.49 -12.83
CA ALA A 106 17.81 2.12 -11.55
C ALA A 106 17.71 1.05 -10.45
N ASP A 107 18.51 1.21 -9.40
CA ASP A 107 18.54 0.34 -8.21
C ASP A 107 17.88 0.99 -6.99
N GLY A 108 17.51 2.26 -7.10
CA GLY A 108 16.76 3.03 -6.11
C GLY A 108 16.51 4.45 -6.59
N ILE A 109 15.59 5.14 -5.91
CA ILE A 109 15.29 6.54 -6.20
C ILE A 109 15.42 7.40 -4.94
N ILE A 110 15.84 8.64 -5.13
CA ILE A 110 15.74 9.70 -4.13
C ILE A 110 15.20 10.96 -4.77
N VAL A 111 14.12 11.50 -4.21
CA VAL A 111 13.44 12.71 -4.71
C VAL A 111 13.58 13.84 -3.70
N LEU A 112 14.00 15.02 -4.14
CA LEU A 112 14.10 16.22 -3.32
C LEU A 112 13.01 17.22 -3.70
N GLY A 113 12.23 17.71 -2.73
CA GLY A 113 11.19 18.67 -3.06
C GLY A 113 10.51 19.39 -1.90
N GLY A 114 9.85 20.50 -2.24
CA GLY A 114 8.80 21.11 -1.41
C GLY A 114 7.48 20.34 -1.56
N SER A 115 6.33 21.01 -1.37
CA SER A 115 5.02 20.37 -1.58
C SER A 115 4.84 19.83 -3.00
N MET A 116 5.13 20.64 -4.03
CA MET A 116 5.03 20.22 -5.44
C MET A 116 5.97 19.07 -5.82
N GLY A 117 7.23 19.13 -5.37
CA GLY A 117 8.18 18.04 -5.62
C GLY A 117 7.81 16.77 -4.85
N THR A 118 7.19 16.89 -3.67
CA THR A 118 6.66 15.74 -2.92
C THR A 118 5.47 15.12 -3.63
N ASP A 119 4.56 15.94 -4.17
CA ASP A 119 3.42 15.48 -4.96
C ASP A 119 3.88 14.57 -6.11
N LEU A 120 4.85 15.04 -6.91
CA LEU A 120 5.49 14.26 -7.96
C LEU A 120 6.17 13.00 -7.42
N ALA A 121 6.87 13.11 -6.29
CA ALA A 121 7.60 12.00 -5.70
C ALA A 121 6.70 10.81 -5.34
N LEU A 122 5.44 11.07 -4.94
CA LEU A 122 4.48 10.02 -4.58
C LEU A 122 4.13 9.16 -5.79
N ASP A 123 3.88 9.77 -6.96
CA ASP A 123 3.55 9.01 -8.18
C ASP A 123 4.78 8.27 -8.71
N VAL A 124 5.96 8.89 -8.67
CA VAL A 124 7.23 8.25 -9.03
C VAL A 124 7.50 7.05 -8.14
N ALA A 125 7.24 7.15 -6.84
CA ALA A 125 7.40 6.03 -5.91
C ALA A 125 6.39 4.91 -6.18
N ALA A 126 5.13 5.25 -6.46
CA ALA A 126 4.07 4.29 -6.76
C ALA A 126 4.31 3.52 -8.06
N ALA A 127 5.05 4.09 -9.02
CA ALA A 127 5.42 3.42 -10.27
C ALA A 127 6.43 2.28 -10.10
N LEU A 128 7.08 2.18 -8.93
CA LEU A 128 8.12 1.18 -8.67
C LEU A 128 7.59 0.02 -7.80
N PRO A 129 7.99 -1.23 -8.07
CA PRO A 129 7.58 -2.39 -7.28
C PRO A 129 8.01 -2.31 -5.81
N LEU A 130 7.30 -3.04 -4.94
CA LEU A 130 7.70 -3.23 -3.54
C LEU A 130 9.11 -3.84 -3.44
N GLY A 131 9.91 -3.34 -2.51
CA GLY A 131 11.29 -3.78 -2.26
C GLY A 131 12.34 -2.98 -3.03
N VAL A 132 11.95 -2.17 -4.01
CA VAL A 132 12.85 -1.17 -4.61
C VAL A 132 13.00 0.00 -3.64
N PRO A 133 14.22 0.41 -3.25
CA PRO A 133 14.43 1.56 -2.38
C PRO A 133 13.86 2.85 -2.96
N LYS A 134 12.96 3.50 -2.21
CA LYS A 134 12.32 4.78 -2.57
C LYS A 134 12.47 5.74 -1.42
N PHE A 135 13.14 6.86 -1.65
CA PHE A 135 13.39 7.85 -0.61
C PHE A 135 12.89 9.24 -1.04
N VAL A 136 12.19 9.94 -0.16
CA VAL A 136 11.75 11.32 -0.40
C VAL A 136 12.28 12.25 0.67
N VAL A 137 12.99 13.28 0.26
CA VAL A 137 13.40 14.40 1.12
C VAL A 137 12.43 15.55 0.89
N SER A 138 11.55 15.78 1.87
CA SER A 138 10.38 16.63 1.71
C SER A 138 10.27 17.68 2.80
N THR A 139 9.89 18.92 2.47
CA THR A 139 9.54 19.94 3.46
C THR A 139 8.20 19.66 4.17
N ILE A 140 7.42 18.71 3.68
CA ILE A 140 6.13 18.28 4.23
C ILE A 140 6.11 16.78 4.58
N ALA A 141 7.29 16.17 4.79
CA ALA A 141 7.36 14.77 5.22
C ALA A 141 6.50 14.54 6.47
N TYR A 142 5.69 13.48 6.46
CA TYR A 142 4.78 13.11 7.55
C TYR A 142 3.65 14.11 7.86
N SER A 143 3.47 15.12 7.01
CA SER A 143 2.37 16.09 7.15
C SER A 143 1.02 15.45 6.83
N HIS A 144 -0.04 15.91 7.51
CA HIS A 144 -1.43 15.58 7.17
C HIS A 144 -1.86 16.06 5.77
N LEU A 145 -1.04 16.86 5.09
CA LEU A 145 -1.24 17.24 3.69
C LEU A 145 -0.96 16.07 2.73
N VAL A 146 -0.15 15.09 3.13
CA VAL A 146 0.19 13.93 2.30
C VAL A 146 -0.95 12.93 2.41
N PRO A 147 -1.71 12.67 1.33
CA PRO A 147 -2.81 11.72 1.38
C PRO A 147 -2.23 10.30 1.56
N PRO A 148 -2.60 9.56 2.63
CA PRO A 148 -2.05 8.23 2.91
C PRO A 148 -2.16 7.26 1.75
N GLU A 149 -3.20 7.42 0.92
CA GLU A 149 -3.45 6.63 -0.28
C GLU A 149 -2.41 6.73 -1.38
N ARG A 150 -1.65 7.82 -1.44
CA ARG A 150 -0.60 8.01 -2.45
C ARG A 150 0.77 7.54 -1.97
N ILE A 151 0.87 7.11 -0.70
CA ILE A 151 2.13 6.66 -0.12
C ILE A 151 2.37 5.20 -0.52
N ALA A 152 3.41 4.96 -1.31
CA ALA A 152 3.86 3.60 -1.60
C ALA A 152 4.21 2.86 -0.29
N PRO A 153 3.88 1.56 -0.13
CA PRO A 153 3.97 0.86 1.16
C PRO A 153 5.36 0.84 1.81
N ASP A 154 6.42 0.88 1.00
CA ASP A 154 7.83 0.86 1.40
C ASP A 154 8.53 2.21 1.19
N LEU A 155 7.77 3.31 1.03
CA LEU A 155 8.32 4.65 0.88
C LEU A 155 9.01 5.10 2.18
N MET A 156 10.27 5.48 2.06
CA MET A 156 11.00 6.17 3.11
C MET A 156 10.91 7.68 2.89
N MET A 157 10.70 8.45 3.96
CA MET A 157 10.69 9.90 3.90
C MET A 157 11.57 10.51 4.99
N ILE A 158 12.11 11.70 4.74
CA ILE A 158 12.74 12.52 5.80
C ILE A 158 12.31 13.97 5.64
N LEU A 159 12.10 14.64 6.77
CA LEU A 159 11.80 16.07 6.78
C LEU A 159 13.04 16.84 6.34
N TRP A 160 12.90 17.65 5.30
CA TRP A 160 13.94 18.55 4.84
C TRP A 160 14.05 19.79 5.74
N ALA A 161 14.57 19.58 6.96
CA ALA A 161 14.69 20.60 7.98
C ALA A 161 15.60 21.75 7.52
N GLY A 162 15.11 22.99 7.59
CA GLY A 162 15.86 24.18 7.16
C GLY A 162 16.14 24.25 5.65
N GLY A 163 15.41 23.47 4.86
CA GLY A 163 15.66 23.21 3.44
C GLY A 163 14.81 23.99 2.44
N LEU A 164 14.24 25.14 2.82
CA LEU A 164 13.40 25.86 1.86
C LEU A 164 14.21 26.33 0.64
N TYR A 165 15.42 26.84 0.88
CA TYR A 165 16.29 27.41 -0.14
C TYR A 165 17.76 27.41 0.32
N GLY A 166 18.63 26.83 -0.50
CA GLY A 166 20.07 26.89 -0.34
C GLY A 166 20.63 25.86 0.66
N LEU A 167 21.94 25.68 0.57
CA LEU A 167 22.69 24.78 1.45
C LEU A 167 23.13 25.49 2.73
N ASN A 168 22.61 25.04 3.87
CA ASN A 168 23.15 25.30 5.20
C ASN A 168 23.50 23.97 5.89
N ASP A 169 24.16 24.01 7.04
CA ASP A 169 24.65 22.80 7.72
C ASP A 169 23.52 21.85 8.16
N ILE A 170 22.33 22.39 8.49
CA ILE A 170 21.15 21.59 8.83
C ILE A 170 20.68 20.83 7.59
N CYS A 171 20.56 21.54 6.46
CA CYS A 171 20.21 20.96 5.17
C CYS A 171 21.21 19.87 4.78
N ARG A 172 22.53 20.13 4.83
CA ARG A 172 23.59 19.15 4.52
C ARG A 172 23.50 17.89 5.40
N ALA A 173 23.20 18.04 6.68
CA ALA A 173 23.05 16.91 7.60
C ALA A 173 21.86 16.02 7.21
N VAL A 174 20.73 16.60 6.79
CA VAL A 174 19.55 15.84 6.36
C VAL A 174 19.77 15.19 4.99
N LEU A 175 20.28 15.96 4.01
CA LEU A 175 20.52 15.48 2.66
C LEU A 175 21.52 14.31 2.65
N SER A 176 22.57 14.39 3.47
CA SER A 176 23.57 13.31 3.57
C SER A 176 23.01 12.03 4.21
N GLN A 177 22.18 12.14 5.24
CA GLN A 177 21.46 10.99 5.83
C GLN A 177 20.56 10.31 4.79
N ALA A 178 19.79 11.08 4.02
CA ALA A 178 18.90 10.55 3.00
C ALA A 178 19.67 9.79 1.90
N CYS A 179 20.76 10.39 1.41
CA CYS A 179 21.62 9.77 0.39
C CYS A 179 22.27 8.48 0.91
N GLY A 180 22.82 8.50 2.14
CA GLY A 180 23.37 7.30 2.77
C GLY A 180 22.33 6.21 2.98
N ALA A 181 21.11 6.58 3.38
CA ALA A 181 20.01 5.63 3.60
C ALA A 181 19.57 4.95 2.30
N VAL A 182 19.37 5.70 1.20
CA VAL A 182 18.96 5.10 -0.08
C VAL A 182 20.04 4.20 -0.67
N VAL A 183 21.33 4.59 -0.59
CA VAL A 183 22.45 3.76 -1.06
C VAL A 183 22.58 2.50 -0.21
N GLY A 184 22.48 2.62 1.12
CA GLY A 184 22.52 1.49 2.04
C GLY A 184 21.35 0.52 1.82
N ALA A 185 20.14 1.05 1.58
CA ALA A 185 18.97 0.28 1.25
C ALA A 185 19.15 -0.45 -0.09
N ALA A 186 19.62 0.23 -1.15
CA ALA A 186 19.90 -0.40 -2.45
C ALA A 186 20.90 -1.56 -2.33
N ARG A 187 21.99 -1.34 -1.59
CA ARG A 187 23.03 -2.35 -1.35
C ARG A 187 22.53 -3.55 -0.56
N SER A 188 21.62 -3.34 0.39
CA SER A 188 21.20 -4.37 1.35
C SER A 188 19.84 -4.99 1.02
N SER A 189 19.11 -4.42 0.06
CA SER A 189 17.77 -4.84 -0.32
C SER A 189 17.75 -6.32 -0.70
N ARG A 190 16.73 -7.03 -0.22
CA ARG A 190 16.44 -8.40 -0.63
C ARG A 190 15.14 -8.37 -1.40
N LYS A 191 15.23 -8.72 -2.68
CA LYS A 191 14.03 -8.86 -3.51
C LYS A 191 13.16 -9.99 -2.96
N PRO A 192 11.83 -9.82 -2.91
CA PRO A 192 10.92 -10.92 -2.63
C PRO A 192 11.24 -12.09 -3.56
N LYS A 193 11.36 -13.29 -3.01
CA LYS A 193 11.60 -14.48 -3.82
C LYS A 193 10.29 -14.93 -4.46
N ALA A 194 10.35 -15.35 -5.72
CA ALA A 194 9.19 -15.88 -6.45
C ALA A 194 9.13 -17.42 -6.40
N ASP A 195 9.82 -18.03 -5.43
CA ASP A 195 10.00 -19.48 -5.33
C ASP A 195 8.66 -20.17 -5.05
N ARG A 196 7.80 -19.56 -4.22
CA ARG A 196 6.50 -20.08 -3.80
C ARG A 196 5.36 -19.13 -4.19
N PRO A 197 4.20 -19.64 -4.62
CA PRO A 197 3.03 -18.79 -4.84
C PRO A 197 2.62 -18.08 -3.53
N LEU A 198 2.37 -16.77 -3.63
CA LEU A 198 2.07 -15.92 -2.48
C LEU A 198 0.56 -15.83 -2.24
N ILE A 199 0.13 -16.04 -1.00
CA ILE A 199 -1.22 -15.77 -0.53
C ILE A 199 -1.21 -14.48 0.30
N GLY A 200 -2.01 -13.49 -0.11
CA GLY A 200 -2.26 -12.30 0.69
C GLY A 200 -3.38 -12.57 1.70
N MET A 201 -3.20 -12.17 2.95
CA MET A 201 -4.22 -12.32 4.00
C MET A 201 -4.36 -11.03 4.80
N THR A 202 -5.58 -10.51 4.95
CA THR A 202 -5.83 -9.33 5.79
C THR A 202 -6.24 -9.76 7.20
N SER A 203 -5.84 -9.01 8.23
CA SER A 203 -6.16 -9.30 9.63
C SER A 203 -5.94 -8.09 10.53
N LEU A 204 -6.50 -8.15 11.74
CA LEU A 204 -6.08 -7.34 12.89
C LEU A 204 -5.12 -8.11 13.78
N GLY A 205 -4.65 -7.46 14.85
CA GLY A 205 -3.89 -8.11 15.92
C GLY A 205 -4.60 -9.33 16.49
N SER A 206 -3.83 -10.29 17.02
CA SER A 206 -4.38 -11.59 17.44
C SER A 206 -5.26 -11.57 18.70
N THR A 207 -5.39 -10.39 19.31
CA THR A 207 -6.40 -10.09 20.33
C THR A 207 -7.78 -9.85 19.74
N CYS A 208 -7.89 -9.56 18.44
CA CYS A 208 -9.15 -9.32 17.73
C CYS A 208 -9.48 -10.46 16.74
N LEU A 209 -8.53 -10.81 15.86
CA LEU A 209 -8.73 -11.83 14.83
C LEU A 209 -7.67 -12.94 14.96
N LYS A 210 -8.07 -14.21 14.95
CA LYS A 210 -7.20 -15.36 15.31
C LYS A 210 -6.95 -16.34 14.17
N TYR A 211 -7.74 -16.30 13.10
CA TYR A 211 -7.68 -17.27 11.99
C TYR A 211 -6.28 -17.38 11.36
N MET A 212 -5.49 -16.31 11.34
CA MET A 212 -4.15 -16.34 10.74
C MET A 212 -3.21 -17.33 11.45
N LYS A 213 -3.40 -17.57 12.76
CA LYS A 213 -2.63 -18.55 13.54
C LYS A 213 -2.87 -19.99 13.08
N HIS A 214 -4.03 -20.26 12.51
CA HIS A 214 -4.44 -21.58 12.03
C HIS A 214 -4.19 -21.73 10.53
N LEU A 215 -4.47 -20.69 9.75
CA LEU A 215 -4.41 -20.75 8.29
C LEU A 215 -2.98 -20.65 7.76
N LYS A 216 -2.14 -19.77 8.30
CA LYS A 216 -0.77 -19.58 7.79
C LYS A 216 0.06 -20.87 7.83
N PRO A 217 0.13 -21.64 8.95
CA PRO A 217 0.87 -22.89 8.96
C PRO A 217 0.34 -23.93 7.98
N GLU A 218 -0.98 -23.98 7.77
CA GLU A 218 -1.61 -24.94 6.87
C GLU A 218 -1.36 -24.61 5.40
N LEU A 219 -1.38 -23.33 5.02
CA LEU A 219 -1.01 -22.86 3.68
C LEU A 219 0.49 -23.05 3.42
N GLU A 220 1.34 -22.84 4.43
CA GLU A 220 2.78 -23.07 4.31
C GLU A 220 3.13 -24.54 4.15
N LYS A 221 2.45 -25.46 4.84
CA LYS A 221 2.60 -26.90 4.60
C LYS A 221 2.22 -27.30 3.17
N ARG A 222 1.29 -26.58 2.55
CA ARG A 222 0.86 -26.78 1.16
C ARG A 222 1.80 -26.16 0.12
N GLY A 223 2.90 -25.52 0.54
CA GLY A 223 3.88 -24.94 -0.39
C GLY A 223 3.60 -23.48 -0.80
N TYR A 224 2.73 -22.76 -0.09
CA TYR A 224 2.48 -21.33 -0.33
C TYR A 224 3.28 -20.45 0.61
N GLU A 225 3.71 -19.28 0.15
CA GLU A 225 4.12 -18.21 1.07
C GLU A 225 2.88 -17.43 1.50
N VAL A 226 2.85 -16.92 2.74
CA VAL A 226 1.69 -16.17 3.24
C VAL A 226 2.14 -14.84 3.84
N ALA A 227 1.69 -13.75 3.21
CA ALA A 227 1.87 -12.39 3.72
C ALA A 227 0.58 -11.94 4.43
N VAL A 228 0.71 -11.57 5.71
CA VAL A 228 -0.42 -11.08 6.53
C VAL A 228 -0.31 -9.56 6.65
N PHE A 229 -1.38 -8.87 6.29
CA PHE A 229 -1.47 -7.41 6.26
C PHE A 229 -2.37 -6.91 7.38
N HIS A 230 -1.90 -5.92 8.13
CA HIS A 230 -2.64 -5.34 9.24
C HIS A 230 -3.65 -4.32 8.73
N SER A 231 -4.96 -4.56 8.91
CA SER A 231 -6.02 -3.74 8.34
C SER A 231 -6.27 -2.41 9.09
N THR A 232 -5.24 -1.59 9.26
CA THR A 232 -5.32 -0.26 9.91
C THR A 232 -5.06 0.88 8.93
N GLY A 233 -5.55 0.75 7.70
CA GLY A 233 -5.39 1.69 6.60
C GLY A 233 -4.20 1.33 5.71
N MET A 234 -2.98 1.50 6.21
CA MET A 234 -1.78 1.30 5.39
C MET A 234 -1.50 -0.17 5.03
N GLY A 235 -1.89 -1.13 5.88
CA GLY A 235 -1.72 -2.54 5.53
C GLY A 235 -2.68 -2.99 4.43
N GLY A 236 -3.95 -2.57 4.47
CA GLY A 236 -4.86 -2.78 3.34
C GLY A 236 -4.40 -2.07 2.07
N ARG A 237 -3.81 -0.87 2.16
CA ARG A 237 -3.18 -0.21 1.00
C ARG A 237 -2.07 -1.05 0.38
N ALA A 238 -1.17 -1.58 1.20
CA ALA A 238 -0.11 -2.44 0.73
C ALA A 238 -0.67 -3.71 0.06
N PHE A 239 -1.69 -4.31 0.65
CA PHE A 239 -2.38 -5.45 0.09
C PHE A 239 -3.00 -5.15 -1.28
N GLU A 240 -3.77 -4.06 -1.40
CA GLU A 240 -4.41 -3.67 -2.67
C GLU A 240 -3.38 -3.30 -3.75
N ALA A 241 -2.26 -2.65 -3.38
CA ALA A 241 -1.19 -2.30 -4.32
C ALA A 241 -0.51 -3.54 -4.90
N ILE A 242 -0.23 -4.55 -4.06
CA ILE A 242 0.34 -5.83 -4.51
C ILE A 242 -0.67 -6.59 -5.37
N ALA A 243 -1.97 -6.55 -5.00
CA ALA A 243 -3.03 -7.19 -5.78
C ALA A 243 -3.16 -6.58 -7.18
N ALA A 244 -3.13 -5.25 -7.30
CA ALA A 244 -3.16 -4.53 -8.59
C ALA A 244 -1.99 -4.91 -9.52
N GLN A 245 -0.85 -5.31 -8.94
CA GLN A 245 0.32 -5.78 -9.67
C GLN A 245 0.33 -7.30 -9.90
N LYS A 246 -0.80 -7.99 -9.66
CA LYS A 246 -0.93 -9.45 -9.80
C LYS A 246 0.04 -10.25 -8.92
N GLY A 247 0.39 -9.70 -7.75
CA GLY A 247 1.39 -10.27 -6.85
C GLY A 247 0.93 -11.47 -6.02
N PHE A 248 -0.36 -11.83 -6.06
CA PHE A 248 -0.93 -12.94 -5.29
C PHE A 248 -1.46 -14.06 -6.18
N ALA A 249 -1.31 -15.30 -5.73
CA ALA A 249 -1.95 -16.47 -6.32
C ALA A 249 -3.44 -16.56 -5.93
N ALA A 250 -3.78 -16.15 -4.71
CA ALA A 250 -5.13 -15.96 -4.21
C ALA A 250 -5.07 -15.06 -2.97
N VAL A 251 -6.23 -14.52 -2.56
CA VAL A 251 -6.33 -13.70 -1.36
C VAL A 251 -7.34 -14.23 -0.35
N PHE A 252 -6.99 -14.07 0.92
CA PHE A 252 -7.79 -14.38 2.12
C PHE A 252 -8.13 -13.05 2.77
N ASP A 253 -9.09 -12.33 2.19
CA ASP A 253 -9.45 -10.98 2.60
C ASP A 253 -10.53 -11.01 3.68
N PHE A 254 -10.10 -11.37 4.90
CA PHE A 254 -10.99 -11.67 6.02
C PHE A 254 -11.22 -10.50 6.98
N CYS A 255 -10.50 -9.39 6.82
CA CYS A 255 -10.70 -8.19 7.63
C CYS A 255 -11.01 -6.98 6.74
N MET A 256 -12.29 -6.65 6.67
CA MET A 256 -12.86 -5.62 5.80
C MET A 256 -13.14 -4.30 6.52
N GLN A 257 -12.67 -4.14 7.75
CA GLN A 257 -12.89 -2.94 8.57
C GLN A 257 -12.53 -1.63 7.84
N GLU A 258 -11.47 -1.64 7.01
CA GLU A 258 -11.01 -0.46 6.27
C GLU A 258 -12.04 0.07 5.26
N VAL A 259 -12.97 -0.77 4.78
CA VAL A 259 -14.12 -0.36 3.95
C VAL A 259 -15.08 0.50 4.76
N VAL A 260 -15.36 0.07 5.99
CA VAL A 260 -16.27 0.75 6.92
C VAL A 260 -15.68 2.07 7.38
N ASN A 261 -14.39 2.08 7.67
CA ASN A 261 -13.64 3.29 8.01
C ASN A 261 -13.67 4.29 6.85
N HIS A 262 -13.44 3.84 5.61
CA HIS A 262 -13.53 4.70 4.43
C HIS A 262 -14.94 5.30 4.27
N GLN A 263 -15.98 4.47 4.39
CA GLN A 263 -17.38 4.90 4.29
C GLN A 263 -17.76 5.95 5.35
N ASN A 264 -17.15 5.89 6.54
CA ASN A 264 -17.36 6.85 7.62
C ASN A 264 -16.37 8.04 7.58
N GLY A 265 -15.54 8.14 6.54
CA GLY A 265 -14.61 9.26 6.35
C GLY A 265 -13.47 9.31 7.37
N THR A 266 -13.05 8.17 7.92
CA THR A 266 -11.97 8.14 8.91
C THR A 266 -10.60 7.97 8.27
N VAL A 267 -9.56 8.39 8.99
CA VAL A 267 -8.16 8.31 8.54
C VAL A 267 -7.61 6.88 8.52
N VAL A 268 -8.32 5.91 9.12
CA VAL A 268 -7.91 4.49 9.14
C VAL A 268 -8.46 3.79 7.91
N THR A 269 -8.09 4.30 6.74
CA THR A 269 -8.67 3.91 5.45
C THR A 269 -7.62 3.36 4.50
N SER A 270 -8.01 2.35 3.74
CA SER A 270 -7.28 1.84 2.58
C SER A 270 -7.89 2.26 1.27
N GLY A 271 -8.73 3.29 1.29
CA GLY A 271 -9.20 3.95 0.08
C GLY A 271 -10.49 3.52 -0.55
N PRO A 272 -10.81 4.21 -1.67
CA PRO A 272 -12.00 3.91 -2.43
C PRO A 272 -11.94 2.53 -3.08
N ASP A 273 -10.74 2.04 -3.45
CA ASP A 273 -10.52 0.77 -4.14
C ASP A 273 -10.31 -0.43 -3.21
N ARG A 274 -10.44 -0.27 -1.89
CA ARG A 274 -10.36 -1.38 -0.94
C ARG A 274 -11.38 -2.49 -1.31
N MET A 275 -10.90 -3.74 -1.33
CA MET A 275 -11.52 -5.00 -1.79
C MET A 275 -11.62 -5.21 -3.31
N GLU A 276 -11.15 -4.28 -4.15
CA GLU A 276 -11.46 -4.32 -5.58
C GLU A 276 -10.29 -4.84 -6.43
N ASN A 277 -9.04 -4.61 -6.04
CA ASN A 277 -7.92 -4.79 -6.97
C ASN A 277 -7.57 -6.25 -7.21
N ALA A 278 -7.77 -7.14 -6.23
CA ALA A 278 -7.60 -8.58 -6.44
C ALA A 278 -8.61 -9.11 -7.48
N GLY A 279 -9.89 -8.81 -7.29
CA GLY A 279 -10.94 -9.18 -8.23
C GLY A 279 -10.73 -8.60 -9.63
N ARG A 280 -10.39 -7.30 -9.74
CA ARG A 280 -10.07 -6.64 -11.02
C ARG A 280 -8.87 -7.26 -11.74
N SER A 281 -7.89 -7.76 -10.98
CA SER A 281 -6.66 -8.32 -11.52
C SER A 281 -6.76 -9.81 -11.87
N GLY A 282 -7.94 -10.41 -11.69
CA GLY A 282 -8.16 -11.83 -11.97
C GLY A 282 -7.64 -12.76 -10.87
N ILE A 283 -7.45 -12.26 -9.64
CA ILE A 283 -6.99 -13.05 -8.50
C ILE A 283 -8.21 -13.64 -7.75
N PRO A 284 -8.27 -14.96 -7.50
CA PRO A 284 -9.34 -15.58 -6.72
C PRO A 284 -9.40 -15.03 -5.27
N GLN A 285 -10.60 -14.76 -4.77
CA GLN A 285 -10.80 -14.08 -3.48
C GLN A 285 -11.66 -14.91 -2.53
N ILE A 286 -11.10 -15.35 -1.41
CA ILE A 286 -11.88 -15.85 -0.28
C ILE A 286 -11.99 -14.71 0.72
N VAL A 287 -13.21 -14.29 1.05
CA VAL A 287 -13.45 -13.05 1.78
C VAL A 287 -14.36 -13.27 3.00
N ALA A 288 -14.22 -12.47 4.05
CA ALA A 288 -15.04 -12.56 5.25
C ALA A 288 -15.19 -11.19 5.95
N PRO A 289 -16.28 -10.96 6.69
CA PRO A 289 -16.62 -9.63 7.22
C PRO A 289 -15.91 -9.30 8.55
N GLY A 290 -14.64 -9.69 8.73
CA GLY A 290 -13.95 -9.47 9.99
C GLY A 290 -13.87 -7.99 10.38
N ALA A 291 -14.32 -7.69 11.59
CA ALA A 291 -14.34 -6.36 12.22
C ALA A 291 -15.10 -5.26 11.46
N VAL A 292 -16.04 -5.59 10.56
CA VAL A 292 -16.85 -4.57 9.84
C VAL A 292 -17.86 -3.83 10.72
N ASP A 293 -18.03 -4.25 11.96
CA ASP A 293 -18.83 -3.55 12.96
C ASP A 293 -18.11 -2.33 13.54
N MET A 294 -16.78 -2.23 13.39
CA MET A 294 -15.95 -1.22 14.03
C MET A 294 -15.55 -0.09 13.09
N VAL A 295 -15.63 1.15 13.58
CA VAL A 295 -15.07 2.35 12.96
C VAL A 295 -13.88 2.83 13.78
N ASP A 296 -12.69 2.82 13.20
CA ASP A 296 -11.48 3.32 13.86
C ASP A 296 -11.25 4.80 13.59
N LEU A 297 -10.81 5.50 14.63
CA LEU A 297 -10.67 6.95 14.71
C LEU A 297 -9.33 7.34 15.37
N PRO A 298 -8.76 8.50 15.01
CA PRO A 298 -7.57 9.00 15.67
C PRO A 298 -7.91 9.42 17.10
N ALA A 299 -7.46 8.65 18.10
CA ALA A 299 -7.83 8.84 19.50
C ALA A 299 -7.39 10.19 20.11
N TRP A 300 -6.50 10.91 19.43
CA TRP A 300 -6.03 12.24 19.80
C TRP A 300 -6.90 13.38 19.24
N GLN A 301 -7.91 13.08 18.42
CA GLN A 301 -8.90 14.04 17.93
C GLN A 301 -10.24 13.86 18.65
N PRO A 302 -11.10 14.90 18.68
CA PRO A 302 -12.49 14.74 19.12
C PRO A 302 -13.25 13.72 18.27
N LEU A 303 -14.16 12.98 18.88
CA LEU A 303 -15.07 12.08 18.15
C LEU A 303 -15.97 12.89 17.20
N PRO A 304 -16.18 12.41 15.95
CA PRO A 304 -17.17 13.00 15.06
C PRO A 304 -18.56 13.00 15.70
N ALA A 305 -19.32 14.08 15.54
CA ALA A 305 -20.65 14.22 16.15
C ALA A 305 -21.60 13.07 15.78
N ALA A 306 -21.50 12.54 14.56
CA ALA A 306 -22.30 11.41 14.08
C ALA A 306 -22.04 10.09 14.84
N LEU A 307 -20.93 10.00 15.58
CA LEU A 307 -20.47 8.80 16.29
C LEU A 307 -20.39 9.00 17.81
N ALA A 308 -20.69 10.20 18.32
CA ALA A 308 -20.47 10.57 19.71
C ALA A 308 -21.30 9.77 20.73
N ASP A 309 -22.49 9.30 20.33
CA ASP A 309 -23.40 8.53 21.20
C ASP A 309 -23.16 7.01 21.13
N ARG A 310 -22.12 6.56 20.40
CA ARG A 310 -21.80 5.14 20.23
C ARG A 310 -20.82 4.65 21.31
N PRO A 311 -20.85 3.36 21.70
CA PRO A 311 -19.84 2.79 22.57
C PRO A 311 -18.44 3.01 22.00
N TYR A 312 -17.55 3.61 22.79
CA TYR A 312 -16.18 3.91 22.42
C TYR A 312 -15.18 3.04 23.18
N HIS A 313 -14.22 2.48 22.45
CA HIS A 313 -13.09 1.74 22.98
C HIS A 313 -11.79 2.44 22.60
N ALA A 314 -11.09 3.01 23.59
CA ALA A 314 -9.73 3.51 23.37
C ALA A 314 -8.75 2.34 23.32
N HIS A 315 -8.25 1.98 22.14
CA HIS A 315 -7.25 0.93 22.01
C HIS A 315 -5.86 1.41 22.48
N ASN A 316 -5.44 2.59 22.01
CA ASN A 316 -4.23 3.27 22.48
C ASN A 316 -4.34 4.80 22.24
N ARG A 317 -3.25 5.54 22.45
CA ARG A 317 -3.23 7.01 22.27
C ARG A 317 -3.38 7.48 20.81
N LEU A 318 -3.26 6.58 19.85
CA LEU A 318 -3.36 6.85 18.41
C LEU A 318 -4.68 6.36 17.83
N ILE A 319 -5.22 5.23 18.30
CA ILE A 319 -6.41 4.58 17.72
C ILE A 319 -7.46 4.33 18.81
N GLY A 320 -8.70 4.72 18.50
CA GLY A 320 -9.90 4.32 19.23
C GLY A 320 -10.97 3.84 18.26
N SER A 321 -11.92 3.05 18.75
CA SER A 321 -12.92 2.38 17.92
C SER A 321 -14.32 2.63 18.45
N VAL A 322 -15.29 2.75 17.55
CA VAL A 322 -16.73 2.78 17.88
C VAL A 322 -17.49 1.77 17.06
N THR A 323 -18.63 1.27 17.55
CA THR A 323 -19.48 0.38 16.76
C THR A 323 -20.42 1.15 15.83
N THR A 324 -20.66 0.60 14.64
CA THR A 324 -21.69 1.08 13.70
C THR A 324 -23.10 0.64 14.13
N SER A 325 -24.11 1.43 13.74
CA SER A 325 -25.52 1.09 13.97
C SER A 325 -25.98 -0.05 13.03
N PRO A 326 -27.12 -0.71 13.31
CA PRO A 326 -27.70 -1.68 12.39
C PRO A 326 -27.91 -1.14 10.97
N GLU A 327 -28.34 0.11 10.81
CA GLU A 327 -28.49 0.78 9.52
C GLU A 327 -27.14 0.97 8.82
N GLY A 328 -26.11 1.40 9.57
CA GLY A 328 -24.74 1.49 9.08
C GLY A 328 -24.22 0.15 8.59
N ARG A 329 -24.44 -0.93 9.36
CA ARG A 329 -24.06 -2.29 8.97
C ARG A 329 -24.77 -2.77 7.70
N ARG A 330 -26.06 -2.45 7.50
CA ARG A 330 -26.77 -2.75 6.24
C ARG A 330 -26.19 -1.97 5.06
N ALA A 331 -25.82 -0.71 5.26
CA ALA A 331 -25.19 0.10 4.22
C ALA A 331 -23.80 -0.46 3.85
N THR A 332 -23.00 -0.84 4.86
CA THR A 332 -21.72 -1.55 4.65
C THR A 332 -21.93 -2.84 3.85
N ALA A 333 -22.94 -3.63 4.20
CA ALA A 333 -23.24 -4.87 3.50
C ALA A 333 -23.56 -4.66 2.01
N ALA A 334 -24.37 -3.64 1.71
CA ALA A 334 -24.66 -3.24 0.34
C ALA A 334 -23.39 -2.82 -0.42
N LEU A 335 -22.52 -2.02 0.21
CA LEU A 335 -21.25 -1.58 -0.37
C LEU A 335 -20.30 -2.76 -0.64
N ILE A 336 -20.20 -3.72 0.29
CA ILE A 336 -19.40 -4.95 0.08
C ILE A 336 -19.93 -5.72 -1.13
N GLY A 337 -21.26 -5.89 -1.24
CA GLY A 337 -21.89 -6.55 -2.38
C GLY A 337 -21.56 -5.87 -3.72
N GLU A 338 -21.64 -4.54 -3.76
CA GLU A 338 -21.27 -3.73 -4.94
C GLU A 338 -19.80 -3.97 -5.35
N LYS A 339 -18.88 -3.87 -4.40
CA LYS A 339 -17.44 -4.03 -4.62
C LYS A 339 -17.08 -5.40 -5.17
N LEU A 340 -17.69 -6.46 -4.61
CA LEU A 340 -17.48 -7.83 -5.07
C LEU A 340 -18.07 -8.08 -6.48
N GLY A 341 -19.09 -7.31 -6.88
CA GLY A 341 -19.74 -7.43 -8.19
C GLY A 341 -18.81 -7.15 -9.39
N GLY A 342 -17.72 -6.40 -9.18
CA GLY A 342 -16.73 -6.08 -10.20
C GLY A 342 -15.62 -7.12 -10.39
N ALA A 343 -15.63 -8.22 -9.63
CA ALA A 343 -14.56 -9.22 -9.67
C ALA A 343 -14.54 -10.01 -10.99
N GLN A 344 -13.34 -10.22 -11.56
CA GLN A 344 -13.09 -10.98 -12.79
C GLN A 344 -12.58 -12.40 -12.51
N ALA A 345 -12.58 -12.82 -11.25
CA ALA A 345 -12.15 -14.14 -10.79
C ALA A 345 -13.16 -14.72 -9.79
N PRO A 346 -13.10 -16.03 -9.50
CA PRO A 346 -13.96 -16.65 -8.49
C PRO A 346 -13.86 -15.94 -7.13
N VAL A 347 -15.02 -15.69 -6.53
CA VAL A 347 -15.14 -15.10 -5.19
C VAL A 347 -15.97 -16.02 -4.31
N ALA A 348 -15.48 -16.28 -3.10
CA ALA A 348 -16.18 -16.99 -2.06
C ALA A 348 -16.29 -16.11 -0.81
N LEU A 349 -17.51 -15.79 -0.37
CA LEU A 349 -17.73 -15.11 0.89
C LEU A 349 -18.05 -16.12 1.98
N ILE A 350 -17.26 -16.13 3.05
CA ILE A 350 -17.48 -16.93 4.25
C ILE A 350 -18.15 -16.04 5.29
N LEU A 351 -19.40 -16.34 5.62
CA LEU A 351 -20.23 -15.57 6.55
C LEU A 351 -20.33 -16.29 7.91
N PRO A 352 -19.56 -15.89 8.94
CA PRO A 352 -19.73 -16.40 10.29
C PRO A 352 -21.00 -15.83 10.92
N LEU A 353 -21.80 -16.69 11.55
CA LEU A 353 -23.13 -16.33 12.08
C LEU A 353 -23.12 -15.92 13.56
N GLU A 354 -22.07 -16.27 14.30
CA GLU A 354 -22.00 -16.05 15.77
C GLU A 354 -21.05 -14.92 16.19
N GLY A 355 -20.42 -14.23 15.24
CA GLY A 355 -19.64 -13.02 15.48
C GLY A 355 -18.44 -12.85 14.55
N ILE A 356 -18.05 -11.60 14.36
CA ILE A 356 -17.09 -11.17 13.32
C ILE A 356 -15.78 -10.58 13.86
N GLN A 357 -15.60 -10.55 15.18
CA GLN A 357 -14.37 -10.14 15.86
C GLN A 357 -14.43 -10.54 17.35
N GLU A 358 -13.29 -10.63 18.05
CA GLU A 358 -13.21 -11.19 19.42
C GLU A 358 -14.22 -10.65 20.44
N TRP A 359 -14.57 -9.37 20.37
CA TRP A 359 -15.51 -8.68 21.25
C TRP A 359 -16.97 -8.76 20.79
N ASP A 360 -17.28 -9.42 19.67
CA ASP A 360 -18.64 -9.66 19.20
C ASP A 360 -19.18 -11.00 19.74
N GLN A 361 -19.16 -11.15 21.07
CA GLN A 361 -19.63 -12.36 21.75
C GLN A 361 -20.23 -12.02 23.13
N PRO A 362 -21.13 -12.87 23.68
CA PRO A 362 -21.81 -12.57 24.94
C PRO A 362 -20.87 -12.19 26.09
N GLY A 363 -21.12 -11.02 26.69
CA GLY A 363 -20.34 -10.49 27.82
C GLY A 363 -19.23 -9.50 27.44
N GLU A 364 -18.93 -9.34 26.15
CA GLU A 364 -17.91 -8.41 25.67
C GLU A 364 -18.49 -7.02 25.32
N PRO A 365 -17.66 -5.94 25.37
CA PRO A 365 -18.14 -4.56 25.21
C PRO A 365 -18.75 -4.21 23.86
N LEU A 366 -18.40 -4.93 22.79
CA LEU A 366 -18.84 -4.65 21.43
C LEU A 366 -19.92 -5.62 20.93
N HIS A 367 -20.42 -6.51 21.81
CA HIS A 367 -21.43 -7.49 21.43
C HIS A 367 -22.77 -6.83 21.12
N ASP A 368 -23.15 -6.87 19.85
CA ASP A 368 -24.39 -6.29 19.33
C ASP A 368 -25.09 -7.31 18.42
N PRO A 369 -25.87 -8.25 18.99
CA PRO A 369 -26.52 -9.30 18.22
C PRO A 369 -27.57 -8.76 17.25
N VAL A 370 -28.16 -7.59 17.53
CA VAL A 370 -29.12 -6.93 16.62
C VAL A 370 -28.38 -6.38 15.41
N GLY A 371 -27.26 -5.69 15.62
CA GLY A 371 -26.39 -5.23 14.56
C GLY A 371 -25.83 -6.36 13.70
N LEU A 372 -25.37 -7.45 14.33
CA LEU A 372 -24.84 -8.62 13.61
C LEU A 372 -25.92 -9.27 12.74
N SER A 373 -27.11 -9.50 13.30
CA SER A 373 -28.26 -10.04 12.56
C SER A 373 -28.63 -9.16 11.36
N ALA A 374 -28.70 -7.83 11.57
CA ALA A 374 -28.96 -6.88 10.50
C ALA A 374 -27.91 -6.92 9.37
N PHE A 375 -26.62 -7.10 9.72
CA PHE A 375 -25.55 -7.27 8.76
C PHE A 375 -25.69 -8.56 7.95
N ILE A 376 -25.90 -9.69 8.63
CA ILE A 376 -26.04 -11.01 8.02
C ILE A 376 -27.18 -11.02 7.01
N ASP A 377 -28.36 -10.53 7.40
CA ASP A 377 -29.53 -10.48 6.52
C ASP A 377 -29.30 -9.58 5.31
N ALA A 378 -28.65 -8.42 5.50
CA ALA A 378 -28.31 -7.54 4.40
C ALA A 378 -27.26 -8.14 3.46
N MET A 379 -26.26 -8.85 3.97
CA MET A 379 -25.26 -9.53 3.14
C MET A 379 -25.89 -10.61 2.25
N ARG A 380 -26.84 -11.39 2.77
CA ARG A 380 -27.56 -12.39 1.97
C ARG A 380 -28.28 -11.77 0.77
N LEU A 381 -28.78 -10.55 0.92
CA LEU A 381 -29.50 -9.82 -0.12
C LEU A 381 -28.58 -9.05 -1.07
N ALA A 382 -27.46 -8.54 -0.57
CA ALA A 382 -26.53 -7.70 -1.32
C ALA A 382 -25.58 -8.50 -2.22
N LEU A 383 -25.41 -9.80 -1.97
CA LEU A 383 -24.42 -10.60 -2.69
C LEU A 383 -24.77 -10.79 -4.16
N PRO A 384 -23.85 -10.48 -5.09
CA PRO A 384 -24.01 -10.80 -6.50
C PRO A 384 -24.13 -12.32 -6.73
N PRO A 385 -24.87 -12.77 -7.76
CA PRO A 385 -24.98 -14.20 -8.10
C PRO A 385 -23.64 -14.87 -8.45
N SER A 386 -22.62 -14.07 -8.82
CA SER A 386 -21.26 -14.54 -9.11
C SER A 386 -20.44 -14.89 -7.87
N VAL A 387 -20.90 -14.51 -6.66
CA VAL A 387 -20.19 -14.76 -5.41
C VAL A 387 -20.77 -16.00 -4.73
N ALA A 388 -19.91 -16.98 -4.42
CA ALA A 388 -20.31 -18.16 -3.66
C ALA A 388 -20.43 -17.82 -2.17
N LEU A 389 -21.63 -17.92 -1.60
CA LEU A 389 -21.86 -17.74 -0.17
C LEU A 389 -21.63 -19.05 0.60
N HIS A 390 -20.83 -18.98 1.65
CA HIS A 390 -20.58 -20.06 2.60
C HIS A 390 -20.89 -19.60 4.02
N GLU A 391 -22.05 -19.99 4.55
CA GLU A 391 -22.38 -19.73 5.94
C GLU A 391 -21.65 -20.70 6.88
N VAL A 392 -21.20 -20.17 8.02
CA VAL A 392 -20.57 -20.92 9.09
C VAL A 392 -21.35 -20.64 10.37
N ASP A 393 -21.98 -21.67 10.92
CA ASP A 393 -22.59 -21.65 12.24
C ASP A 393 -21.49 -21.63 13.30
N GLY A 394 -20.95 -20.43 13.53
CA GLY A 394 -19.78 -20.21 14.36
C GLY A 394 -19.22 -18.80 14.23
N HIS A 395 -18.31 -18.49 15.15
CA HIS A 395 -17.58 -17.22 15.21
C HIS A 395 -16.42 -17.18 14.19
N ILE A 396 -16.00 -16.00 13.73
CA ILE A 396 -14.84 -15.87 12.79
C ILE A 396 -13.53 -16.45 13.35
N ASN A 397 -13.36 -16.37 14.67
CA ASN A 397 -12.20 -16.93 15.38
C ASN A 397 -12.31 -18.44 15.66
N SER A 398 -13.39 -19.08 15.22
CA SER A 398 -13.61 -20.51 15.44
C SER A 398 -12.74 -21.38 14.51
N PRO A 399 -12.39 -22.61 14.93
CA PRO A 399 -11.76 -23.59 14.04
C PRO A 399 -12.62 -23.91 12.79
N GLN A 400 -13.94 -23.87 12.93
CA GLN A 400 -14.90 -24.13 11.86
C GLN A 400 -14.74 -23.13 10.70
N PHE A 401 -14.56 -21.85 11.03
CA PHE A 401 -14.30 -20.80 10.03
C PHE A 401 -13.02 -21.08 9.24
N SER A 402 -11.91 -21.36 9.94
CA SER A 402 -10.62 -21.66 9.30
C SER A 402 -10.68 -22.93 8.46
N THR A 403 -11.41 -23.95 8.92
CA THR A 403 -11.62 -25.20 8.19
C THR A 403 -12.41 -24.96 6.91
N LYS A 404 -13.46 -24.12 6.95
CA LYS A 404 -14.22 -23.76 5.76
C LYS A 404 -13.35 -23.01 4.74
N ALA A 405 -12.54 -22.06 5.19
CA ALA A 405 -11.62 -21.32 4.33
C ALA A 405 -10.63 -22.25 3.60
N LEU A 406 -10.01 -23.18 4.31
CA LEU A 406 -9.13 -24.18 3.71
C LEU A 406 -9.87 -25.11 2.75
N ALA A 407 -11.10 -25.52 3.07
CA ALA A 407 -11.88 -26.38 2.19
C ALA A 407 -12.22 -25.70 0.85
N VAL A 408 -12.58 -24.40 0.88
CA VAL A 408 -12.80 -23.61 -0.34
C VAL A 408 -11.51 -23.48 -1.14
N PHE A 409 -10.41 -23.15 -0.46
CA PHE A 409 -9.09 -23.01 -1.07
C PHE A 409 -8.62 -24.29 -1.74
N ASP A 410 -8.64 -25.42 -1.03
CA ASP A 410 -8.20 -26.73 -1.51
C ASP A 410 -9.05 -27.18 -2.72
N ALA A 411 -10.36 -26.86 -2.72
CA ALA A 411 -11.23 -27.11 -3.86
C ALA A 411 -10.85 -26.27 -5.09
N TRP A 412 -10.49 -24.99 -4.91
CA TRP A 412 -10.02 -24.14 -6.01
C TRP A 412 -8.66 -24.57 -6.55
N VAL A 413 -7.75 -25.07 -5.70
CA VAL A 413 -6.50 -25.69 -6.15
C VAL A 413 -6.79 -26.93 -7.00
N ALA A 414 -7.66 -27.84 -6.52
CA ALA A 414 -8.02 -29.04 -7.26
C ALA A 414 -8.71 -28.76 -8.62
N GLN A 415 -9.38 -27.62 -8.75
CA GLN A 415 -10.01 -27.14 -9.98
C GLN A 415 -9.03 -26.41 -10.92
N GLY A 416 -7.79 -26.16 -10.48
CA GLY A 416 -6.80 -25.38 -11.23
C GLY A 416 -7.06 -23.87 -11.25
N ILE A 417 -7.94 -23.37 -10.39
CA ILE A 417 -8.23 -21.93 -10.24
C ILE A 417 -7.05 -21.23 -9.54
N ILE A 418 -6.49 -21.89 -8.52
CA ILE A 418 -5.28 -21.46 -7.83
C ILE A 418 -4.15 -22.42 -8.25
N PRO A 419 -2.95 -21.91 -8.60
CA PRO A 419 -1.81 -22.76 -8.90
C PRO A 419 -1.44 -23.61 -7.69
N GLU A 420 -1.01 -24.86 -7.92
CA GLU A 420 -0.48 -25.73 -6.86
C GLU A 420 0.71 -25.09 -6.14
N GLY A 421 0.79 -25.32 -4.84
CA GLY A 421 1.90 -24.83 -4.02
C GLY A 421 3.21 -25.54 -4.32
N ARG A 422 4.32 -24.91 -3.90
CA ARG A 422 5.68 -25.39 -4.12
C ARG A 422 6.35 -25.66 -2.75
N PRO A 423 6.38 -26.91 -2.28
CA PRO A 423 6.83 -27.24 -0.93
C PRO A 423 8.31 -26.92 -0.67
#